data_AF-A0A1C7MLY6-F1
#
_entry.id   AF-A0A1C7MLY6-F1
#
_cell.length_a   1.000
_cell.length_b   1.000
_cell.length_c   1.000
_cell.angle_alpha   90.00
_cell.angle_beta   90.00
_cell.angle_gamma   90.00
#
_symmetry.space_group_name_H-M   'P 1'
#
loop_
_entity.id
_entity.type
_entity.pdbx_description
1 polymer ?
#
loop_
_entity_poly.entity_id
_entity_poly.type
_entity_poly.pdbx_seq_one_letter_code
_entity_poly.pdbx_strand_id
1 'polypeptide(L)'
;MQLGSVLDAQGATAVKLSSLALTHLITVSLPIDDNLESLPQGSMAHLVTLRWVERSRILGAQQDPEHYSPDPAMLFSGITATASDISQSDTDIMSATIAALGGQWRTALTRDVTHLFALAPGSVKTAMHFRDTTGMCILAPHWFDDSVRLGIKGLPTKSYEWHEPRVFHARSESRTPEEELEFKIPAKRRLLYDTALMDDGDMPPTKAPSGNVWNGLRILLSTTLELSDSQRAAREADIIRQGGVVIGFDSPQSADTQTIRDEELKKIDEADVFVTRYRTGAAYVKVSGQPVSR
;
A
#
# COMPACT_ATOMS: atom_id res chain seq x y z
N MET A 1 15.82 17.20 -19.34
CA MET A 1 16.01 16.27 -20.47
C MET A 1 14.62 16.00 -21.04
N GLN A 2 14.39 16.17 -22.35
CA GLN A 2 13.06 16.06 -22.95
C GLN A 2 12.78 14.57 -23.26
N LEU A 3 11.69 13.99 -22.74
CA LEU A 3 11.38 12.56 -22.85
C LEU A 3 11.48 12.02 -24.28
N GLY A 4 10.99 12.80 -25.26
CA GLY A 4 11.03 12.42 -26.67
C GLY A 4 12.45 12.15 -27.19
N SER A 5 13.43 13.00 -26.85
CA SER A 5 14.80 12.80 -27.33
C SER A 5 15.47 11.57 -26.72
N VAL A 6 15.08 11.18 -25.50
CA VAL A 6 15.55 9.94 -24.87
C VAL A 6 15.00 8.71 -25.58
N LEU A 7 13.71 8.74 -25.92
CA LEU A 7 13.03 7.65 -26.62
C LEU A 7 13.55 7.50 -28.06
N ASP A 8 13.69 8.60 -28.79
CA ASP A 8 14.20 8.61 -30.16
C ASP A 8 15.64 8.07 -30.22
N ALA A 9 16.49 8.47 -29.27
CA ALA A 9 17.86 7.97 -29.17
C ALA A 9 17.96 6.47 -28.88
N GLN A 10 16.87 5.85 -28.40
CA GLN A 10 16.76 4.41 -28.16
C GLN A 10 15.93 3.69 -29.25
N GLY A 11 15.64 4.37 -30.36
CA GLY A 11 14.96 3.77 -31.51
C GLY A 11 13.44 3.67 -31.37
N ALA A 12 12.84 4.38 -30.41
CA ALA A 12 11.38 4.49 -30.34
C ALA A 12 10.85 5.41 -31.45
N THR A 13 9.59 5.20 -31.83
CA THR A 13 8.90 6.01 -32.85
C THR A 13 7.66 6.63 -32.23
N ALA A 14 7.59 7.96 -32.22
CA ALA A 14 6.38 8.67 -31.81
C ALA A 14 5.24 8.44 -32.83
N VAL A 15 4.09 7.98 -32.36
CA VAL A 15 2.90 7.74 -33.19
C VAL A 15 1.67 8.41 -32.57
N LYS A 16 0.64 8.67 -33.39
CA LYS A 16 -0.64 9.19 -32.92
C LYS A 16 -1.37 8.15 -32.08
N LEU A 17 -2.16 8.59 -31.10
CA LEU A 17 -2.95 7.72 -30.22
C LEU A 17 -3.91 6.79 -31.00
N SER A 18 -4.48 7.26 -32.11
CA SER A 18 -5.37 6.47 -32.97
C SER A 18 -4.66 5.47 -33.89
N SER A 19 -3.32 5.43 -33.87
CA SER A 19 -2.54 4.55 -34.72
C SER A 19 -2.58 3.11 -34.21
N LEU A 20 -2.78 2.15 -35.12
CA LEU A 20 -2.62 0.73 -34.83
C LEU A 20 -1.17 0.34 -34.48
N ALA A 21 -0.20 1.20 -34.80
CA ALA A 21 1.21 0.99 -34.44
C ALA A 21 1.54 1.43 -33.00
N LEU A 22 0.57 1.98 -32.25
CA LEU A 22 0.77 2.35 -30.85
C LEU A 22 0.97 1.10 -30.00
N THR A 23 2.14 0.99 -29.35
CA THR A 23 2.46 -0.12 -28.44
C THR A 23 2.41 0.26 -26.97
N HIS A 24 2.77 1.50 -26.64
CA HIS A 24 2.80 2.01 -25.27
C HIS A 24 2.25 3.45 -25.23
N LEU A 25 1.39 3.73 -24.26
CA LEU A 25 0.98 5.07 -23.89
C LEU A 25 1.63 5.41 -22.55
N ILE A 26 2.49 6.42 -22.54
CA ILE A 26 3.21 6.85 -21.35
C ILE A 26 2.41 7.96 -20.67
N THR A 27 1.95 7.72 -19.44
CA THR A 27 1.14 8.67 -18.67
C THR A 27 1.47 8.62 -17.18
N VAL A 28 1.12 9.69 -16.46
CA VAL A 28 1.28 9.80 -15.00
C VAL A 28 -0.02 9.53 -14.24
N SER A 29 -1.15 9.46 -14.93
CA SER A 29 -2.48 9.27 -14.34
C SER A 29 -3.37 8.44 -15.25
N LEU A 30 -4.31 7.72 -14.63
CA LEU A 30 -5.40 7.11 -15.38
C LEU A 30 -6.28 8.19 -16.00
N PRO A 31 -6.83 7.95 -17.20
CA PRO A 31 -7.83 8.83 -17.80
C PRO A 31 -9.17 8.66 -17.06
N ILE A 32 -9.28 9.30 -15.89
CA ILE A 32 -10.48 9.28 -15.04
C ILE A 32 -11.45 10.40 -15.44
N ASP A 33 -10.93 11.47 -16.03
CA ASP A 33 -11.70 12.61 -16.52
C ASP A 33 -11.71 12.63 -18.05
N ASP A 34 -12.79 13.15 -18.65
CA ASP A 34 -12.98 13.30 -20.11
C ASP A 34 -11.86 14.10 -20.82
N ASN A 35 -11.02 14.79 -20.06
CA ASN A 35 -9.89 15.59 -20.56
C ASN A 35 -8.61 14.78 -20.79
N LEU A 36 -8.53 13.53 -20.33
CA LEU A 36 -7.34 12.70 -20.46
C LEU A 36 -7.52 11.69 -21.59
N GLU A 37 -6.53 11.63 -22.47
CA GLU A 37 -6.49 10.66 -23.57
C GLU A 37 -6.47 9.22 -23.05
N SER A 38 -7.47 8.43 -23.43
CA SER A 38 -7.56 7.01 -23.13
C SER A 38 -7.14 6.17 -24.33
N LEU A 39 -6.69 4.95 -24.07
CA LEU A 39 -6.40 4.01 -25.14
C LEU A 39 -7.69 3.72 -25.93
N PRO A 40 -7.63 3.70 -27.28
CA PRO A 40 -8.78 3.35 -28.09
C PRO A 40 -9.35 1.99 -27.68
N GLN A 41 -10.68 1.85 -27.73
CA GLN A 41 -11.35 0.60 -27.42
C GLN A 41 -10.81 -0.54 -28.30
N GLY A 42 -10.35 -1.63 -27.69
CA GLY A 42 -9.73 -2.75 -28.40
C GLY A 42 -8.25 -2.58 -28.74
N SER A 43 -7.60 -1.49 -28.30
CA SER A 43 -6.14 -1.34 -28.40
C SER A 43 -5.43 -2.37 -27.53
N MET A 44 -4.36 -2.96 -28.06
CA MET A 44 -3.45 -3.86 -27.35
C MET A 44 -2.26 -3.11 -26.73
N ALA A 45 -2.25 -1.78 -26.79
CA ALA A 45 -1.18 -0.97 -26.25
C ALA A 45 -1.16 -1.03 -24.71
N HIS A 46 0.03 -0.94 -24.13
CA HIS A 46 0.20 -0.90 -22.67
C HIS A 46 0.16 0.54 -22.15
N LEU A 47 -0.51 0.73 -21.03
CA LEU A 47 -0.52 2.00 -20.31
C LEU A 47 0.56 1.97 -19.22
N VAL A 48 1.60 2.80 -19.34
CA VAL A 48 2.77 2.76 -18.46
C VAL A 48 3.15 4.13 -17.94
N THR A 49 3.86 4.15 -16.81
CA THR A 49 4.47 5.36 -16.25
C THR A 49 5.83 5.65 -16.88
N LEU A 50 6.32 6.89 -16.70
CA LEU A 50 7.67 7.29 -17.12
C LEU A 50 8.79 6.40 -16.55
N ARG A 51 8.56 5.80 -15.37
CA ARG A 51 9.51 4.87 -14.75
C ARG A 51 9.82 3.68 -15.65
N TRP A 52 8.89 3.23 -16.47
CA TRP A 52 9.13 2.14 -17.42
C TRP A 52 10.24 2.49 -18.42
N VAL A 53 10.21 3.72 -18.96
CA VAL A 53 11.24 4.23 -19.88
C VAL A 53 12.58 4.35 -19.16
N GLU A 54 12.57 4.96 -17.98
CA GLU A 54 13.78 5.16 -17.18
C GLU A 54 14.47 3.84 -16.83
N ARG A 55 13.70 2.86 -16.34
CA ARG A 55 14.23 1.53 -15.98
C ARG A 55 14.67 0.75 -17.20
N SER A 56 13.92 0.79 -18.30
CA SER A 56 14.32 0.12 -19.54
C SER A 56 15.65 0.65 -20.06
N ARG A 57 15.86 1.98 -19.97
CA ARG A 57 17.12 2.62 -20.35
C ARG A 57 18.26 2.24 -19.42
N ILE A 58 18.06 2.28 -18.10
CA ILE A 58 19.09 1.95 -17.10
C ILE A 58 19.56 0.50 -17.26
N LEU A 59 18.63 -0.42 -17.51
CA LEU A 59 18.92 -1.85 -17.65
C LEU A 59 19.33 -2.25 -19.07
N GLY A 60 19.18 -1.36 -20.05
CA GLY A 60 19.48 -1.63 -21.45
C GLY A 60 18.55 -2.67 -22.08
N ALA A 61 17.36 -2.88 -21.51
CA ALA A 61 16.39 -3.86 -21.97
C ALA A 61 14.97 -3.38 -21.66
N GLN A 62 14.03 -3.63 -22.58
CA GLN A 62 12.62 -3.29 -22.37
C GLN A 62 12.07 -4.02 -21.15
N GLN A 63 11.50 -3.28 -20.20
CA GLN A 63 10.90 -3.85 -19.00
C GLN A 63 9.48 -4.35 -19.29
N ASP A 64 8.99 -5.24 -18.43
CA ASP A 64 7.62 -5.72 -18.51
C ASP A 64 6.62 -4.61 -18.13
N PRO A 65 5.75 -4.16 -19.07
CA PRO A 65 4.80 -3.07 -18.85
C PRO A 65 3.83 -3.29 -17.69
N GLU A 66 3.49 -4.54 -17.35
CA GLU A 66 2.49 -4.87 -16.33
C GLU A 66 2.84 -4.30 -14.94
N HIS A 67 4.14 -4.15 -14.67
CA HIS A 67 4.66 -3.66 -13.40
C HIS A 67 4.80 -2.14 -13.34
N TYR A 68 4.35 -1.40 -14.36
CA TYR A 68 4.54 0.05 -14.45
C TYR A 68 3.22 0.81 -14.66
N SER A 69 2.11 0.25 -14.16
CA SER A 69 0.77 0.85 -14.24
C SER A 69 0.72 2.30 -13.66
N PRO A 70 0.03 3.24 -14.31
CA PRO A 70 -0.22 4.57 -13.76
C PRO A 70 -1.33 4.61 -12.71
N ASP A 71 -2.04 3.50 -12.46
CA ASP A 71 -3.09 3.40 -11.45
C ASP A 71 -2.59 3.86 -10.06
N PRO A 72 -3.27 4.81 -9.40
CA PRO A 72 -2.92 5.24 -8.05
C PRO A 72 -3.10 4.14 -6.99
N ALA A 73 -3.93 3.13 -7.22
CA ALA A 73 -4.05 1.97 -6.33
C ALA A 73 -2.82 1.06 -6.37
N MET A 74 -2.06 1.09 -7.47
CA MET A 74 -0.80 0.36 -7.61
C MET A 74 0.35 1.15 -6.97
N LEU A 75 0.37 1.15 -5.63
CA LEU A 75 1.30 1.92 -4.80
C LEU A 75 2.78 1.66 -5.14
N PHE A 76 3.10 0.42 -5.51
CA PHE A 76 4.47 -0.02 -5.77
C PHE A 76 4.74 -0.28 -7.25
N SER A 77 3.91 0.27 -8.15
CA SER A 77 4.20 0.27 -9.58
C SER A 77 5.56 0.90 -9.89
N GLY A 78 6.39 0.15 -10.61
CA GLY A 78 7.77 0.46 -10.97
C GLY A 78 8.79 0.17 -9.87
N ILE A 79 8.39 -0.53 -8.81
CA ILE A 79 9.27 -0.94 -7.71
C ILE A 79 9.63 -2.41 -7.83
N THR A 80 10.93 -2.69 -7.75
CA THR A 80 11.48 -4.03 -7.61
C THR A 80 12.25 -4.04 -6.30
N ALA A 81 11.75 -4.78 -5.32
CA ALA A 81 12.22 -4.75 -3.96
C ALA A 81 12.91 -6.04 -3.52
N THR A 82 13.79 -5.93 -2.54
CA THR A 82 14.34 -7.04 -1.79
C THR A 82 14.64 -6.58 -0.36
N ALA A 83 14.93 -7.52 0.54
CA ALA A 83 15.25 -7.23 1.93
C ALA A 83 16.53 -7.92 2.37
N SER A 84 17.20 -7.33 3.36
CA SER A 84 18.33 -7.92 4.06
C SER A 84 18.23 -7.65 5.56
N ASP A 85 18.61 -8.63 6.38
CA ASP A 85 18.50 -8.59 7.85
C ASP A 85 17.08 -8.29 8.37
N ILE A 86 16.05 -8.76 7.66
CA ILE A 86 14.65 -8.70 8.06
C ILE A 86 14.16 -10.13 8.35
N SER A 87 13.22 -10.29 9.30
CA SER A 87 12.66 -11.60 9.62
C SER A 87 11.95 -12.20 8.39
N GLN A 88 11.90 -13.54 8.30
CA GLN A 88 11.20 -14.19 7.19
C GLN A 88 9.71 -13.86 7.18
N SER A 89 9.08 -13.78 8.37
CA SER A 89 7.67 -13.42 8.51
C SER A 89 7.38 -12.03 7.93
N ASP A 90 8.22 -11.04 8.25
CA ASP A 90 8.05 -9.68 7.73
C ASP A 90 8.35 -9.62 6.23
N THR A 91 9.37 -10.36 5.77
CA THR A 91 9.71 -10.49 4.35
C THR A 91 8.55 -11.07 3.53
N ASP A 92 7.85 -12.08 4.06
CA ASP A 92 6.69 -12.69 3.41
C ASP A 92 5.54 -11.69 3.29
N ILE A 93 5.29 -10.89 4.33
CA ILE A 93 4.30 -9.81 4.30
C ILE A 93 4.68 -8.76 3.28
N MET A 94 5.90 -8.23 3.33
CA MET A 94 6.38 -7.19 2.42
C MET A 94 6.33 -7.65 0.97
N SER A 95 6.81 -8.87 0.68
CA SER A 95 6.81 -9.42 -0.68
C SER A 95 5.39 -9.61 -1.22
N ALA A 96 4.47 -10.13 -0.41
CA ALA A 96 3.07 -10.30 -0.79
C ALA A 96 2.37 -8.96 -1.03
N THR A 97 2.55 -7.98 -0.13
CA THR A 97 1.94 -6.64 -0.27
C THR A 97 2.53 -5.88 -1.44
N ILE A 98 3.85 -5.96 -1.67
CA ILE A 98 4.50 -5.31 -2.82
C ILE A 98 4.00 -5.89 -4.13
N ALA A 99 3.94 -7.22 -4.24
CA ALA A 99 3.40 -7.88 -5.43
C ALA A 99 1.91 -7.53 -5.66
N ALA A 100 1.09 -7.56 -4.61
CA ALA A 100 -0.33 -7.26 -4.70
C ALA A 100 -0.64 -5.81 -5.13
N LEU A 101 0.27 -4.88 -4.88
CA LEU A 101 0.10 -3.45 -5.20
C LEU A 101 0.99 -3.00 -6.37
N GLY A 102 1.29 -3.93 -7.29
CA GLY A 102 1.88 -3.66 -8.60
C GLY A 102 3.41 -3.59 -8.64
N GLY A 103 4.09 -3.96 -7.55
CA GLY A 103 5.53 -4.08 -7.50
C GLY A 103 6.04 -5.49 -7.74
N GLN A 104 7.35 -5.66 -7.62
CA GLN A 104 8.04 -6.93 -7.77
C GLN A 104 8.92 -7.21 -6.56
N TRP A 105 9.10 -8.50 -6.24
CA TRP A 105 10.03 -8.94 -5.21
C TRP A 105 11.16 -9.79 -5.81
N ARG A 106 12.36 -9.67 -5.24
CA ARG A 106 13.52 -10.51 -5.53
C ARG A 106 14.00 -11.15 -4.24
N THR A 107 14.32 -12.44 -4.31
CA THR A 107 14.91 -13.19 -3.18
C THR A 107 16.37 -12.83 -2.93
N ALA A 108 17.02 -12.16 -3.88
CA ALA A 108 18.41 -11.73 -3.80
C ALA A 108 18.58 -10.35 -4.46
N LEU A 109 19.70 -9.69 -4.13
CA LEU A 109 20.06 -8.41 -4.73
C LEU A 109 20.49 -8.57 -6.19
N THR A 110 19.69 -8.04 -7.11
CA THR A 110 19.93 -8.06 -8.56
C THR A 110 19.99 -6.62 -9.12
N ARG A 111 20.47 -6.44 -10.36
CA ARG A 111 20.70 -5.10 -10.96
C ARG A 111 19.41 -4.30 -11.19
N ASP A 112 18.27 -4.99 -11.29
CA ASP A 112 16.95 -4.40 -11.49
C ASP A 112 16.30 -3.92 -10.18
N VAL A 113 16.82 -4.33 -9.02
CA VAL A 113 16.34 -3.87 -7.71
C VAL A 113 16.42 -2.35 -7.62
N THR A 114 15.29 -1.73 -7.24
CA THR A 114 15.17 -0.29 -7.01
C THR A 114 15.09 0.05 -5.53
N HIS A 115 14.60 -0.87 -4.69
CA HIS A 115 14.41 -0.66 -3.25
C HIS A 115 15.01 -1.85 -2.48
N LEU A 116 16.06 -1.61 -1.71
CA LEU A 116 16.62 -2.58 -0.77
C LEU A 116 16.21 -2.19 0.66
N PHE A 117 15.44 -3.03 1.33
CA PHE A 117 15.08 -2.82 2.73
C PHE A 117 16.12 -3.42 3.66
N ALA A 118 16.58 -2.65 4.64
CA ALA A 118 17.55 -3.09 5.63
C ALA A 118 17.37 -2.40 6.98
N LEU A 119 17.59 -3.16 8.06
CA LEU A 119 17.55 -2.67 9.45
C LEU A 119 18.94 -2.30 10.00
N ALA A 120 20.02 -2.76 9.37
CA ALA A 120 21.39 -2.52 9.82
C ALA A 120 22.30 -2.10 8.66
N PRO A 121 23.32 -1.25 8.92
CA PRO A 121 24.27 -0.81 7.89
C PRO A 121 25.23 -1.93 7.43
N GLY A 122 25.31 -3.04 8.16
CA GLY A 122 26.21 -4.15 7.88
C GLY A 122 25.89 -4.93 6.60
N SER A 123 24.61 -5.17 6.34
CA SER A 123 24.10 -5.92 5.17
C SER A 123 24.14 -5.15 3.87
N VAL A 124 24.28 -3.82 3.92
CA VAL A 124 24.07 -2.95 2.76
C VAL A 124 25.36 -2.46 2.10
N LYS A 125 26.54 -2.87 2.58
CA LYS A 125 27.84 -2.39 2.05
C LYS A 125 27.99 -2.62 0.54
N THR A 126 27.63 -3.80 0.06
CA THR A 126 27.66 -4.13 -1.38
C THR A 126 26.63 -3.30 -2.15
N ALA A 127 25.43 -3.15 -1.60
CA ALA A 127 24.38 -2.35 -2.21
C ALA A 127 24.74 -0.86 -2.32
N MET A 128 25.39 -0.31 -1.28
CA MET A 128 25.88 1.07 -1.26
C MET A 128 26.88 1.34 -2.36
N HIS A 129 27.73 0.37 -2.71
CA HIS A 129 28.70 0.52 -3.80
C HIS A 129 28.04 0.66 -5.18
N PHE A 130 26.88 0.03 -5.40
CA PHE A 130 26.17 0.04 -6.68
C PHE A 130 25.00 1.01 -6.77
N ARG A 131 24.71 1.76 -5.70
CA ARG A 131 23.54 2.66 -5.62
C ARG A 131 23.50 3.67 -6.77
N ASP A 132 24.62 4.33 -7.06
CA ASP A 132 24.69 5.41 -8.05
C ASP A 132 24.60 4.87 -9.49
N THR A 133 25.02 3.63 -9.71
CA THR A 133 24.97 2.98 -11.03
C THR A 133 23.59 2.41 -11.32
N THR A 134 22.91 1.89 -10.31
CA THR A 134 21.61 1.21 -10.45
C THR A 134 20.41 2.14 -10.23
N GLY A 135 20.63 3.29 -9.57
CA GLY A 135 19.58 4.17 -9.08
C GLY A 135 18.77 3.56 -7.93
N MET A 136 19.32 2.56 -7.24
CA MET A 136 18.68 1.87 -6.12
C MET A 136 18.74 2.73 -4.85
N CYS A 137 17.63 2.76 -4.11
CA CYS A 137 17.56 3.31 -2.77
C CYS A 137 17.65 2.19 -1.73
N ILE A 138 18.33 2.47 -0.62
CA ILE A 138 18.52 1.54 0.50
C ILE A 138 17.75 2.13 1.67
N LEU A 139 16.67 1.48 2.09
CA LEU A 139 15.64 2.07 2.93
C LEU A 139 15.47 1.32 4.26
N ALA A 140 15.09 2.06 5.29
CA ALA A 140 14.45 1.49 6.46
C ALA A 140 13.03 0.97 6.12
N PRO A 141 12.58 -0.16 6.72
CA PRO A 141 11.24 -0.72 6.46
C PRO A 141 10.08 0.24 6.71
N HIS A 142 10.26 1.24 7.58
CA HIS A 142 9.31 2.31 7.85
C HIS A 142 8.77 3.01 6.59
N TRP A 143 9.56 3.10 5.51
CA TRP A 143 9.07 3.65 4.24
C TRP A 143 7.95 2.81 3.64
N PHE A 144 8.07 1.48 3.72
CA PHE A 144 7.04 0.56 3.27
C PHE A 144 5.79 0.72 4.14
N ASP A 145 5.94 0.73 5.47
CA ASP A 145 4.83 0.89 6.39
C ASP A 145 4.07 2.20 6.13
N ASP A 146 4.79 3.31 5.97
CA ASP A 146 4.19 4.61 5.68
C ASP A 146 3.57 4.64 4.27
N SER A 147 4.19 4.04 3.27
CA SER A 147 3.62 3.99 1.91
C SER A 147 2.28 3.26 1.89
N VAL A 148 2.19 2.10 2.56
CA VAL A 148 0.96 1.31 2.69
C VAL A 148 -0.07 2.06 3.53
N ARG A 149 0.32 2.52 4.72
CA ARG A 149 -0.57 3.17 5.69
C ARG A 149 -1.14 4.48 5.16
N LEU A 150 -0.33 5.28 4.46
CA LEU A 150 -0.76 6.56 3.89
C LEU A 150 -1.49 6.40 2.55
N GLY A 151 -1.36 5.24 1.90
CA GLY A 151 -1.90 4.99 0.55
C GLY A 151 -1.27 5.90 -0.50
N ILE A 152 0.02 6.23 -0.36
CA ILE A 152 0.71 7.18 -1.24
C ILE A 152 1.66 6.41 -2.17
N LYS A 153 1.35 6.44 -3.47
CA LYS A 153 2.26 6.03 -4.52
C LYS A 153 3.44 7.00 -4.60
N GLY A 154 4.66 6.48 -4.57
CA GLY A 154 5.88 7.28 -4.72
C GLY A 154 6.18 8.19 -3.53
N LEU A 155 5.95 7.72 -2.30
CA LEU A 155 6.38 8.41 -1.09
C LEU A 155 7.89 8.76 -1.19
N PRO A 156 8.31 9.99 -0.89
CA PRO A 156 9.74 10.36 -0.93
C PRO A 156 10.60 9.45 -0.05
N THR A 157 11.72 8.98 -0.59
CA THR A 157 12.59 7.97 0.04
C THR A 157 13.64 8.58 0.97
N LYS A 158 14.06 9.83 0.72
CA LYS A 158 15.23 10.49 1.34
C LYS A 158 15.27 10.40 2.88
N SER A 159 14.15 10.54 3.58
CA SER A 159 14.10 10.48 5.05
C SER A 159 14.28 9.07 5.63
N TYR A 160 14.22 8.04 4.78
CA TYR A 160 14.31 6.63 5.13
C TYR A 160 15.60 6.00 4.61
N GLU A 161 16.38 6.73 3.80
CA GLU A 161 17.58 6.22 3.15
C GLU A 161 18.76 6.06 4.12
N TRP A 162 19.49 4.96 3.99
CA TRP A 162 20.82 4.79 4.58
C TRP A 162 21.82 5.75 3.90
N HIS A 163 22.82 6.33 4.58
CA HIS A 163 23.58 5.85 5.74
C HIS A 163 23.01 6.13 7.14
N GLU A 164 22.08 7.07 7.28
CA GLU A 164 21.52 7.45 8.58
C GLU A 164 20.02 7.77 8.42
N PRO A 165 19.16 6.72 8.43
CA PRO A 165 17.72 6.91 8.24
C PRO A 165 17.15 7.80 9.34
N ARG A 166 16.55 8.93 8.94
CA ARG A 166 16.06 9.94 9.89
C ARG A 166 14.98 9.41 10.83
N VAL A 167 14.26 8.38 10.39
CA VAL A 167 13.24 7.66 11.18
C VAL A 167 13.79 7.00 12.45
N PHE A 168 15.09 6.79 12.55
CA PHE A 168 15.73 6.24 13.75
C PHE A 168 16.16 7.31 14.77
N HIS A 169 16.07 8.61 14.44
CA HIS A 169 16.41 9.67 15.40
C HIS A 169 15.25 9.97 16.34
N ALA A 170 15.57 10.14 17.63
CA ALA A 170 14.63 10.70 18.60
C ALA A 170 14.22 12.12 18.16
N ARG A 171 12.93 12.43 18.35
CA ARG A 171 12.30 13.70 17.98
C ARG A 171 12.96 14.85 18.76
N SER A 172 13.97 15.52 18.20
CA SER A 172 14.64 16.64 18.89
C SER A 172 13.77 17.90 18.89
N GLU A 173 13.79 18.65 19.99
CA GLU A 173 13.07 19.93 20.20
C GLU A 173 13.63 21.09 19.34
N SER A 174 14.64 20.82 18.53
CA SER A 174 15.42 21.80 17.77
C SER A 174 15.08 21.77 16.27
N ARG A 175 13.80 21.75 15.89
CA ARG A 175 13.42 21.86 14.48
C ARG A 175 13.49 23.30 14.01
N THR A 176 14.07 23.51 12.83
CA THR A 176 13.97 24.78 12.11
C THR A 176 12.70 24.79 11.24
N PRO A 177 12.06 25.95 11.00
CA PRO A 177 10.89 26.06 10.11
C PRO A 177 11.16 25.60 8.66
N GLU A 178 12.42 25.61 8.25
CA GLU A 178 12.90 25.13 6.95
C GLU A 178 12.82 23.59 6.84
N GLU A 179 12.97 22.87 7.95
CA GLU A 179 12.84 21.40 8.05
C GLU A 179 11.38 20.93 8.10
N GLU A 180 10.45 21.79 8.55
CA GLU A 180 9.00 21.54 8.45
C GLU A 180 8.46 21.68 7.02
N LEU A 181 9.17 22.40 6.14
CA LEU A 181 8.75 22.68 4.76
C LEU A 181 9.00 21.50 3.78
N GLU A 182 9.86 20.53 4.12
CA GLU A 182 10.15 19.35 3.27
C GLU A 182 9.01 18.31 3.28
N PHE A 183 8.03 18.46 4.19
CA PHE A 183 6.82 17.63 4.30
C PHE A 183 5.58 18.33 3.73
N LYS A 184 5.50 18.51 2.41
CA LYS A 184 4.21 18.85 1.76
C LYS A 184 3.41 17.60 1.43
N ILE A 185 3.00 16.87 2.47
CA ILE A 185 1.80 16.05 2.36
C ILE A 185 0.65 17.05 2.11
N PRO A 186 -0.17 16.91 1.05
CA PRO A 186 -1.27 17.83 0.78
C PRO A 186 -2.09 18.05 2.05
N ALA A 187 -2.36 19.31 2.42
CA ALA A 187 -2.97 19.66 3.72
C ALA A 187 -4.25 18.85 4.01
N LYS A 188 -5.02 18.52 2.96
CA LYS A 188 -6.21 17.67 3.03
C LYS A 188 -5.93 16.24 3.50
N ARG A 189 -4.78 15.68 3.15
CA ARG A 189 -4.32 14.36 3.61
C ARG A 189 -3.62 14.47 4.97
N ARG A 190 -2.85 15.52 5.22
CA ARG A 190 -2.26 15.81 6.56
C ARG A 190 -3.31 15.91 7.67
N LEU A 191 -4.46 16.53 7.38
CA LEU A 191 -5.58 16.61 8.32
C LEU A 191 -6.18 15.23 8.69
N LEU A 192 -6.14 14.27 7.76
CA LEU A 192 -6.55 12.88 8.00
C LEU A 192 -5.48 12.10 8.78
N TYR A 193 -4.21 12.51 8.67
CA TYR A 193 -3.07 11.86 9.32
C TYR A 193 -2.82 12.38 10.76
N ASP A 194 -3.06 13.66 11.05
CA ASP A 194 -2.95 14.21 12.42
C ASP A 194 -3.96 13.53 13.37
N THR A 195 -5.15 13.18 12.86
CA THR A 195 -6.16 12.40 13.59
C THR A 195 -5.79 10.94 13.83
N ALA A 196 -4.81 10.38 13.11
CA ALA A 196 -4.40 8.97 13.22
C ALA A 196 -3.15 8.76 14.08
N LEU A 197 -2.52 9.85 14.55
CA LEU A 197 -1.24 9.83 15.28
C LEU A 197 -1.34 10.40 16.71
N MET A 198 -2.53 10.75 17.20
CA MET A 198 -2.74 11.27 18.56
C MET A 198 -3.41 10.23 19.46
N ASP A 199 -2.95 10.15 20.71
CA ASP A 199 -3.57 9.34 21.77
C ASP A 199 -4.94 9.93 22.14
N ASP A 200 -5.94 9.08 22.38
CA ASP A 200 -7.39 9.36 22.33
C ASP A 200 -7.93 10.36 23.40
N GLY A 201 -7.04 10.98 24.19
CA GLY A 201 -7.39 11.77 25.37
C GLY A 201 -7.79 13.23 25.14
N ASP A 202 -7.47 13.84 23.98
CA ASP A 202 -7.71 15.28 23.76
C ASP A 202 -8.21 15.55 22.34
N MET A 203 -9.53 15.43 22.14
CA MET A 203 -10.21 15.70 20.87
C MET A 203 -11.10 16.95 20.97
N PRO A 204 -10.93 17.95 20.09
CA PRO A 204 -12.04 18.65 19.48
C PRO A 204 -12.55 17.85 18.26
N PRO A 205 -13.86 17.69 18.05
CA PRO A 205 -14.41 16.78 17.05
C PRO A 205 -14.30 17.37 15.64
N THR A 206 -13.43 16.84 14.78
CA THR A 206 -13.43 17.16 13.34
C THR A 206 -13.53 15.91 12.47
N LYS A 207 -14.65 15.82 11.74
CA LYS A 207 -15.16 14.65 11.01
C LYS A 207 -14.48 14.46 9.65
N ALA A 208 -14.01 13.25 9.35
CA ALA A 208 -13.66 12.85 7.98
C ALA A 208 -14.90 12.80 7.07
N PRO A 209 -14.79 13.13 5.76
CA PRO A 209 -15.93 13.09 4.84
C PRO A 209 -16.45 11.66 4.67
N SER A 210 -17.78 11.49 4.73
CA SER A 210 -18.47 10.22 4.59
C SER A 210 -18.45 9.74 3.14
N GLY A 211 -17.69 8.67 2.86
CA GLY A 211 -17.86 7.87 1.64
C GLY A 211 -18.88 6.75 1.87
N ASN A 212 -19.34 6.11 0.80
CA ASN A 212 -20.19 4.91 0.88
C ASN A 212 -19.39 3.69 0.38
N VAL A 213 -18.25 3.42 1.03
CA VAL A 213 -17.32 2.35 0.61
C VAL A 213 -17.95 0.97 0.83
N TRP A 214 -18.79 0.84 1.86
CA TRP A 214 -19.39 -0.43 2.24
C TRP A 214 -20.76 -0.69 1.61
N ASN A 215 -21.40 0.30 0.96
CA ASN A 215 -22.66 0.12 0.23
C ASN A 215 -23.76 -0.66 1.00
N GLY A 216 -23.87 -0.47 2.31
CA GLY A 216 -24.85 -1.13 3.17
C GLY A 216 -24.50 -2.56 3.59
N LEU A 217 -23.29 -3.05 3.29
CA LEU A 217 -22.86 -4.40 3.70
C LEU A 217 -22.91 -4.57 5.22
N ARG A 218 -23.45 -5.72 5.65
CA ARG A 218 -23.52 -6.11 7.06
C ARG A 218 -22.23 -6.81 7.48
N ILE A 219 -21.47 -6.20 8.37
CA ILE A 219 -20.14 -6.63 8.77
C ILE A 219 -20.18 -7.12 10.23
N LEU A 220 -19.69 -8.35 10.44
CA LEU A 220 -19.52 -8.95 11.76
C LEU A 220 -18.03 -9.02 12.11
N LEU A 221 -17.65 -8.38 13.21
CA LEU A 221 -16.28 -8.35 13.73
C LEU A 221 -16.09 -9.38 14.84
N SER A 222 -15.30 -10.42 14.58
CA SER A 222 -15.05 -11.50 15.55
C SER A 222 -14.43 -10.99 16.86
N THR A 223 -14.69 -11.71 17.95
CA THR A 223 -14.02 -11.49 19.23
C THR A 223 -12.56 -11.93 19.21
N THR A 224 -12.17 -12.79 18.26
CA THR A 224 -10.77 -13.22 18.04
C THR A 224 -9.83 -12.11 17.55
N LEU A 225 -10.38 -10.96 17.17
CA LEU A 225 -9.60 -9.77 16.79
C LEU A 225 -8.92 -9.10 17.98
N GLU A 226 -9.27 -9.48 19.23
CA GLU A 226 -8.64 -8.98 20.47
C GLU A 226 -8.60 -7.44 20.56
N LEU A 227 -9.58 -6.76 19.97
CA LEU A 227 -9.72 -5.29 20.05
C LEU A 227 -10.18 -4.88 21.45
N SER A 228 -9.58 -3.82 22.01
CA SER A 228 -10.12 -3.17 23.21
C SER A 228 -11.50 -2.57 22.94
N ASP A 229 -12.27 -2.26 23.99
CA ASP A 229 -13.61 -1.67 23.84
C ASP A 229 -13.59 -0.34 23.10
N SER A 230 -12.58 0.50 23.38
CA SER A 230 -12.34 1.75 22.66
C SER A 230 -12.02 1.52 21.19
N GLN A 231 -11.14 0.56 20.88
CA GLN A 231 -10.76 0.22 19.50
C GLN A 231 -11.95 -0.36 18.72
N ARG A 232 -12.75 -1.22 19.35
CA ARG A 232 -13.94 -1.80 18.74
C ARG A 232 -14.96 -0.72 18.43
N ALA A 233 -15.31 0.12 19.40
CA ALA A 233 -16.25 1.22 19.19
C ALA A 233 -15.81 2.18 18.07
N ALA A 234 -14.51 2.50 18.01
CA ALA A 234 -13.96 3.36 16.94
C ALA A 234 -14.08 2.71 15.55
N ARG A 235 -13.74 1.41 15.43
CA ARG A 235 -13.84 0.68 14.16
C ARG A 235 -15.28 0.49 13.70
N GLU A 236 -16.20 0.22 14.62
CA GLU A 236 -17.62 0.10 14.32
C GLU A 236 -18.19 1.44 13.86
N ALA A 237 -17.83 2.54 14.53
CA ALA A 237 -18.20 3.90 14.11
C ALA A 237 -17.63 4.26 12.72
N ASP A 238 -16.40 3.84 12.41
CA ASP A 238 -15.79 4.02 11.09
C ASP A 238 -16.53 3.25 9.99
N ILE A 239 -16.91 1.98 10.26
CA ILE A 239 -17.70 1.16 9.34
C ILE A 239 -19.04 1.82 9.04
N ILE A 240 -19.77 2.23 10.09
CA ILE A 240 -21.06 2.91 9.94
C ILE A 240 -20.93 4.21 9.15
N ARG A 241 -19.90 5.02 9.46
CA ARG A 241 -19.65 6.29 8.78
C ARG A 241 -19.35 6.11 7.28
N GLN A 242 -18.76 4.97 6.90
CA GLN A 242 -18.44 4.65 5.52
C GLN A 242 -19.55 3.85 4.81
N GLY A 243 -20.76 3.83 5.38
CA GLY A 243 -21.96 3.24 4.79
C GLY A 243 -22.15 1.75 5.08
N GLY A 244 -21.47 1.18 6.07
CA GLY A 244 -21.62 -0.23 6.47
C GLY A 244 -22.61 -0.39 7.62
N VAL A 245 -23.08 -1.62 7.84
CA VAL A 245 -23.94 -1.98 8.98
C VAL A 245 -23.16 -2.93 9.87
N VAL A 246 -22.92 -2.57 11.13
CA VAL A 246 -22.22 -3.45 12.09
C VAL A 246 -23.24 -4.36 12.77
N ILE A 247 -22.95 -5.65 12.82
CA ILE A 247 -23.73 -6.64 13.57
C ILE A 247 -23.13 -6.75 14.97
N GLY A 248 -23.89 -6.34 15.97
CA GLY A 248 -23.50 -6.41 17.38
C GLY A 248 -23.75 -7.79 18.01
N PHE A 249 -23.03 -8.03 19.11
CA PHE A 249 -23.30 -9.11 20.05
C PHE A 249 -24.29 -8.59 21.11
N ASP A 250 -25.29 -9.41 21.44
CA ASP A 250 -26.26 -9.19 22.50
C ASP A 250 -25.71 -9.62 23.87
N SER A 251 -24.70 -10.52 23.92
CA SER A 251 -24.06 -10.92 25.17
C SER A 251 -23.03 -9.90 25.67
N PRO A 252 -22.91 -9.70 26.99
CA PRO A 252 -21.82 -8.92 27.57
C PRO A 252 -20.46 -9.57 27.27
N GLN A 253 -19.43 -8.75 27.05
CA GLN A 253 -18.05 -9.21 26.77
C GLN A 253 -17.43 -10.06 27.90
N SER A 254 -18.04 -10.08 29.08
CA SER A 254 -17.68 -10.92 30.22
C SER A 254 -18.28 -12.33 30.19
N ALA A 255 -19.00 -12.70 29.11
CA ALA A 255 -19.57 -14.04 28.96
C ALA A 255 -18.46 -15.08 28.69
N ASP A 256 -18.71 -16.33 29.08
CA ASP A 256 -17.77 -17.43 28.86
C ASP A 256 -17.44 -17.57 27.36
N THR A 257 -16.21 -17.96 27.06
CA THR A 257 -15.69 -18.08 25.68
C THR A 257 -16.57 -18.96 24.79
N GLN A 258 -17.28 -19.93 25.36
CA GLN A 258 -18.20 -20.78 24.62
C GLN A 258 -19.48 -20.05 24.22
N THR A 259 -20.06 -19.25 25.11
CA THR A 259 -21.28 -18.47 24.84
C THR A 259 -21.06 -17.43 23.74
N ILE A 260 -19.90 -16.77 23.75
CA ILE A 260 -19.51 -15.80 22.72
C ILE A 260 -19.39 -16.48 21.35
N ARG A 261 -18.81 -17.68 21.29
CA ARG A 261 -18.68 -18.45 20.04
C ARG A 261 -20.02 -18.93 19.51
N ASP A 262 -20.92 -19.37 20.39
CA ASP A 262 -22.25 -19.83 20.01
C ASP A 262 -23.12 -18.67 19.49
N GLU A 263 -22.94 -17.47 20.03
CA GLU A 263 -23.59 -16.26 19.54
C GLU A 263 -23.02 -15.79 18.20
N GLU A 264 -21.69 -15.77 18.06
CA GLU A 264 -21.01 -15.48 16.79
C GLU A 264 -21.52 -16.41 15.67
N LEU A 265 -21.70 -17.69 15.97
CA LEU A 265 -22.19 -18.69 15.02
C LEU A 265 -23.64 -18.46 14.58
N LYS A 266 -24.47 -17.80 15.41
CA LYS A 266 -25.84 -17.42 15.05
C LYS A 266 -25.86 -16.16 14.21
N LYS A 267 -25.14 -15.13 14.63
CA LYS A 267 -25.10 -13.81 13.99
C LYS A 267 -24.40 -13.84 12.62
N ILE A 268 -23.63 -14.88 12.33
CA ILE A 268 -22.93 -15.02 11.05
C ILE A 268 -23.86 -15.18 9.85
N ASP A 269 -25.05 -15.77 10.04
CA ASP A 269 -26.05 -15.92 8.97
C ASP A 269 -26.67 -14.56 8.60
N GLU A 270 -26.55 -13.58 9.49
CA GLU A 270 -27.00 -12.21 9.28
C GLU A 270 -25.90 -11.32 8.68
N ALA A 271 -24.66 -11.83 8.52
CA ALA A 271 -23.52 -11.08 8.03
C ALA A 271 -23.25 -11.30 6.54
N ASP A 272 -22.93 -10.23 5.82
CA ASP A 272 -22.42 -10.30 4.44
C ASP A 272 -20.89 -10.43 4.43
N VAL A 273 -20.22 -9.90 5.47
CA VAL A 273 -18.76 -9.98 5.66
C VAL A 273 -18.45 -10.38 7.10
N PHE A 274 -17.68 -11.46 7.29
CA PHE A 274 -17.17 -11.89 8.58
C PHE A 274 -15.66 -11.67 8.67
N VAL A 275 -15.23 -10.85 9.64
CA VAL A 275 -13.82 -10.52 9.86
C VAL A 275 -13.31 -11.26 11.09
N THR A 276 -12.35 -12.16 10.91
CA THR A 276 -11.76 -12.97 11.97
C THR A 276 -10.25 -13.03 11.85
N ARG A 277 -9.56 -13.23 12.98
CA ARG A 277 -8.09 -13.34 13.02
C ARG A 277 -7.61 -14.70 12.52
N TYR A 278 -8.38 -15.76 12.76
CA TYR A 278 -7.95 -17.14 12.52
C TYR A 278 -8.85 -17.85 11.52
N ARG A 279 -8.26 -18.68 10.65
CA ARG A 279 -8.96 -19.56 9.71
C ARG A 279 -9.47 -20.85 10.37
N THR A 280 -9.85 -20.76 11.64
CA THR A 280 -10.22 -21.90 12.48
C THR A 280 -11.41 -21.52 13.35
N GLY A 281 -12.24 -22.50 13.70
CA GLY A 281 -13.42 -22.31 14.56
C GLY A 281 -14.75 -22.45 13.79
N ALA A 282 -15.82 -22.75 14.52
CA ALA A 282 -17.12 -23.10 13.95
C ALA A 282 -17.68 -22.01 13.02
N ALA A 283 -17.55 -20.74 13.41
CA ALA A 283 -17.97 -19.59 12.62
C ALA A 283 -17.24 -19.49 11.26
N TYR A 284 -15.90 -19.61 11.27
CA TYR A 284 -15.10 -19.60 10.04
C TYR A 284 -15.42 -20.79 9.12
N VAL A 285 -15.55 -21.99 9.69
CA VAL A 285 -15.87 -23.21 8.94
C VAL A 285 -17.25 -23.11 8.28
N LYS A 286 -18.23 -22.56 8.99
CA LYS A 286 -19.59 -22.33 8.47
C LYS A 286 -19.60 -21.37 7.28
N VAL A 287 -18.81 -20.30 7.29
CA VAL A 287 -18.72 -19.34 6.17
C VAL A 287 -17.86 -19.84 5.01
N SER A 288 -16.79 -20.60 5.30
CA SER A 288 -15.88 -21.12 4.27
C SER A 288 -16.39 -22.37 3.56
N GLY A 289 -17.51 -22.96 4.02
CA GLY A 289 -18.13 -24.14 3.40
C GLY A 289 -17.29 -25.43 3.50
N GLN A 290 -16.23 -25.45 4.34
CA GLN A 290 -15.43 -26.65 4.55
C GLN A 290 -16.14 -27.61 5.52
N PRO A 291 -16.12 -28.94 5.28
CA PRO A 291 -16.71 -29.89 6.21
C PRO A 291 -15.92 -29.93 7.53
N VAL A 292 -16.66 -29.87 8.65
CA VAL A 292 -16.10 -30.03 10.01
C VAL A 292 -15.49 -31.44 10.11
N SER A 293 -14.16 -31.53 10.05
CA SER A 293 -13.47 -32.78 10.36
C SER A 293 -13.58 -33.02 11.86
N ARG A 294 -14.25 -34.11 12.24
CA ARG A 294 -14.36 -34.62 13.61
C ARG A 294 -13.02 -35.14 14.11
#